data_AF-A0AA35UQ53-F1
#
_entry.id   AF-A0AA35UQ53-F1
#
_cell.length_a   1.000
_cell.length_b   1.000
_cell.length_c   1.000
_cell.angle_alpha   90.00
_cell.angle_beta   90.00
_cell.angle_gamma   90.00
#
_symmetry.space_group_name_H-M   'P 1'
#
loop_
_entity.id
_entity.type
_entity.pdbx_description
1 polymer ?
#
loop_
_entity_poly.entity_id
_entity_poly.type
_entity_poly.pdbx_seq_one_letter_code
_entity_poly.pdbx_strand_id
1 'polypeptide(L)' 'MTQEAIIPQGQDSAERVTIIVPSFDQAAFEIHRQNMWDKGYRLEARIQAHQFFESNGKKLNTMFDGAIMYAATFVRV' A
#
# COMPACT_ATOMS: atom_id res chain seq x y z
N MET A 1 23.06 8.44 1.06
CA MET A 1 21.90 9.31 1.29
C MET A 1 20.65 8.51 0.98
N THR A 2 20.06 7.87 1.97
CA THR A 2 18.80 7.13 1.82
C THR A 2 17.70 8.08 2.26
N GLN A 3 16.88 8.55 1.32
CA GLN A 3 15.70 9.36 1.65
C GLN A 3 14.70 8.43 2.35
N GLU A 4 14.58 8.56 3.67
CA GLU A 4 13.43 8.04 4.38
C GLU A 4 12.23 8.90 3.96
N ALA A 5 11.33 8.31 3.17
CA ALA A 5 10.06 8.94 2.85
C ALA A 5 9.27 9.06 4.15
N ILE A 6 9.28 10.26 4.74
CA ILE A 6 8.40 10.62 5.84
C ILE A 6 6.98 10.56 5.28
N ILE A 7 6.22 9.52 5.66
CA ILE A 7 4.79 9.46 5.38
C ILE A 7 4.16 10.53 6.27
N PRO A 8 3.60 11.62 5.71
CA PRO A 8 3.04 12.69 6.51
C PRO A 8 1.85 12.16 7.31
N GLN A 9 2.03 12.07 8.63
CA GLN A 9 0.94 11.87 9.57
C GLN A 9 0.33 13.25 9.84
N GLY A 10 -0.72 13.60 9.09
CA GLY A 10 -1.41 14.88 9.24
C GLY A 10 -2.86 14.81 8.80
N GLN A 11 -3.75 14.95 9.80
CA GLN A 11 -5.05 15.64 9.80
C GLN A 11 -6.05 15.37 8.65
N ASP A 12 -7.28 14.98 9.04
CA ASP A 12 -8.39 14.51 8.20
C ASP A 12 -8.17 13.14 7.55
N SER A 13 -7.78 12.14 8.36
CA SER A 13 -7.42 10.82 7.86
C SER A 13 -8.64 10.04 7.35
N ALA A 14 -9.08 10.36 6.14
CA ALA A 14 -9.91 9.46 5.36
C ALA A 14 -9.34 8.05 5.47
N GLU A 15 -10.21 7.10 5.82
CA GLU A 15 -9.82 5.72 6.10
C GLU A 15 -9.08 5.14 4.88
N ARG A 16 -7.90 4.54 5.12
CA ARG A 16 -7.08 3.97 4.07
C ARG A 16 -6.88 2.49 4.27
N VAL A 17 -6.97 1.75 3.16
CA VAL A 17 -6.71 0.32 3.10
C VAL A 17 -5.66 0.09 2.03
N THR A 18 -4.54 -0.54 2.38
CA THR A 18 -3.51 -0.93 1.42
C THR A 18 -3.48 -2.45 1.28
N ILE A 19 -3.62 -2.92 0.05
CA ILE A 19 -3.51 -4.34 -0.31
C ILE A 19 -2.11 -4.54 -0.90
N ILE A 20 -1.36 -5.50 -0.36
CA ILE A 20 0.00 -5.85 -0.81
C ILE A 20 -0.02 -7.28 -1.38
N VAL A 21 0.40 -7.44 -2.63
CA VAL A 21 0.34 -8.72 -3.36
C VAL A 21 1.59 -8.95 -4.23
N PRO A 22 1.97 -10.20 -4.53
CA PRO A 22 3.21 -10.52 -5.26
C PRO A 22 3.17 -10.21 -6.75
N SER A 23 2.01 -9.88 -7.34
CA SER A 23 1.91 -9.55 -8.77
C SER A 23 0.86 -8.49 -9.08
N PHE A 24 1.04 -7.80 -10.20
CA PHE A 24 0.10 -6.80 -10.70
C PHE A 24 -1.29 -7.40 -10.99
N ASP A 25 -1.33 -8.58 -11.61
CA ASP A 25 -2.59 -9.24 -11.96
C ASP A 25 -3.41 -9.60 -10.72
N GLN A 26 -2.74 -10.02 -9.64
CA GLN A 26 -3.41 -10.26 -8.35
C GLN A 26 -3.95 -8.95 -7.76
N ALA A 27 -3.25 -7.84 -7.94
CA ALA A 27 -3.73 -6.54 -7.46
C ALA A 27 -5.00 -6.13 -8.21
N ALA A 28 -5.01 -6.27 -9.54
CA ALA A 28 -6.18 -5.99 -10.36
C ALA A 28 -7.38 -6.89 -9.99
N PHE A 29 -7.13 -8.19 -9.78
CA PHE A 29 -8.16 -9.13 -9.36
C PHE A 29 -8.71 -8.77 -7.97
N GLU A 30 -7.86 -8.43 -7.02
CA GLU A 30 -8.27 -8.10 -5.66
C GLU A 30 -9.05 -6.78 -5.61
N ILE A 31 -8.65 -5.78 -6.41
CA ILE A 31 -9.39 -4.53 -6.59
C ILE A 31 -10.81 -4.82 -7.09
N HIS A 32 -10.95 -5.70 -8.08
CA HIS A 32 -12.25 -6.11 -8.59
C HIS A 32 -13.04 -6.91 -7.56
N ARG A 33 -12.42 -7.89 -6.88
CA ARG A 33 -13.06 -8.79 -5.91
C ARG A 33 -13.59 -8.05 -4.68
N GLN A 34 -12.87 -7.05 -4.18
CA GLN A 34 -13.24 -6.38 -2.94
C GLN A 34 -14.41 -5.39 -3.07
N ASN A 35 -14.87 -5.08 -4.30
CA ASN A 35 -15.92 -4.09 -4.60
C ASN A 35 -15.71 -2.79 -3.80
N MET A 36 -14.47 -2.29 -3.80
CA MET A 36 -14.08 -1.14 -2.98
C MET A 36 -14.87 0.13 -3.33
N TRP A 37 -15.24 0.29 -4.60
CA TRP A 37 -16.12 1.38 -5.05
C TRP A 37 -17.51 1.33 -4.38
N ASP A 38 -18.15 0.16 -4.33
CA ASP A 38 -19.45 0.00 -3.67
C ASP A 38 -19.38 0.27 -2.16
N LYS A 39 -18.20 0.07 -1.57
CA LYS A 39 -17.91 0.35 -0.16
C LYS A 39 -17.55 1.81 0.11
N GLY A 40 -17.55 2.66 -0.90
CA GLY A 40 -17.22 4.08 -0.77
C GLY A 40 -15.72 4.34 -0.70
N TYR A 41 -14.88 3.51 -1.31
CA TYR A 41 -13.45 3.75 -1.45
C TYR A 41 -13.08 4.00 -2.91
N ARG A 42 -12.07 4.84 -3.12
CA ARG A 42 -11.41 5.03 -4.42
C ARG A 42 -9.95 4.62 -4.33
N LEU A 43 -9.37 4.19 -5.45
CA LEU A 43 -7.93 3.98 -5.54
C LEU A 43 -7.20 5.35 -5.43
N GLU A 44 -6.31 5.49 -4.45
CA GLU A 44 -5.60 6.74 -4.13
C GLU A 44 -4.46 7.02 -5.12
N ALA A 45 -3.76 5.98 -5.58
CA ALA A 45 -2.61 6.09 -6.47
C ALA A 45 -2.49 4.89 -7.43
N ARG A 46 -1.61 5.03 -8.43
CA ARG A 46 -1.28 3.92 -9.33
C ARG A 46 -0.64 2.77 -8.55
N ILE A 47 -1.00 1.54 -8.92
CA ILE A 47 -0.35 0.34 -8.39
C ILE A 47 1.12 0.34 -8.85
N GLN A 48 2.04 0.23 -7.90
CA GLN A 48 3.48 0.24 -8.14
C GLN A 48 4.18 -0.90 -7.41
N ALA A 49 5.29 -1.34 -8.00
CA ALA A 49 6.14 -2.39 -7.48
C ALA A 49 7.18 -1.81 -6.52
N HIS A 50 7.25 -2.33 -5.30
CA HIS A 50 8.15 -1.86 -4.25
C HIS A 50 8.70 -3.03 -3.43
N GLN A 51 9.92 -2.87 -2.92
CA GLN A 51 10.40 -3.67 -1.80
C GLN A 51 9.92 -3.02 -0.50
N PHE A 52 9.34 -3.81 0.41
CA PHE A 52 8.79 -3.31 1.66
C PHE A 52 9.72 -3.59 2.83
N PHE A 53 9.72 -2.68 3.78
CA PHE A 53 10.49 -2.78 5.01
C PHE A 53 9.63 -2.37 6.19
N GLU A 54 9.80 -3.09 7.30
CA GLU A 54 9.24 -2.74 8.60
C GLU A 54 10.34 -2.06 9.44
N SER A 55 10.00 -0.96 10.09
CA SER A 55 10.91 -0.26 11.00
C SER A 55 10.23 0.05 12.33
N ASN A 56 10.95 -0.18 13.42
CA ASN A 56 10.59 0.32 14.75
C ASN A 56 11.40 1.56 15.15
N GLY A 57 12.03 2.23 14.17
CA GLY A 57 12.90 3.40 14.38
C GLY A 57 14.34 3.07 14.79
N LYS A 58 14.66 1.81 15.12
CA LYS A 58 16.03 1.37 15.46
C LYS A 58 16.58 0.31 14.53
N LYS A 59 15.71 -0.50 13.93
CA LYS A 59 16.06 -1.56 12.98
C LYS A 59 15.12 -1.53 11.81
N LEU A 60 15.68 -1.76 10.62
CA LEU A 60 14.95 -1.96 9.39
C LEU A 60 14.97 -3.45 9.06
N ASN A 61 13.81 -4.07 9.03
CA ASN A 61 13.65 -5.47 8.65
C ASN A 61 12.98 -5.54 7.29
N THR A 62 13.50 -6.37 6.41
CA THR A 62 12.87 -6.63 5.13
C THR A 62 11.56 -7.37 5.33
N MET A 63 10.51 -6.95 4.63
CA MET A 63 9.23 -7.68 4.58
C MET A 63 9.19 -8.58 3.35
N PHE A 64 8.34 -9.61 3.40
CA PHE A 64 8.10 -10.52 2.27
C PHE A 64 9.39 -11.15 1.71
N ASP A 65 10.34 -11.49 2.60
CA ASP A 65 11.65 -12.04 2.25
C ASP A 65 12.47 -11.19 1.26
N GLY A 66 12.15 -9.90 1.16
CA GLY A 66 12.78 -8.97 0.20
C GLY A 66 12.26 -9.07 -1.22
N ALA A 67 11.18 -9.82 -1.44
CA ALA A 67 10.51 -9.84 -2.72
C ALA A 67 9.94 -8.46 -3.09
N ILE A 68 9.89 -8.21 -4.39
CA ILE A 68 9.15 -7.08 -4.95
C ILE A 68 7.66 -7.39 -4.89
N MET A 69 6.90 -6.48 -4.28
CA MET A 69 5.46 -6.60 -4.11
C MET A 69 4.75 -5.40 -4.73
N TYR A 70 3.46 -5.53 -5.03
CA TYR A 70 2.61 -4.49 -5.57
C TYR A 70 1.66 -3.98 -4.48
N ALA A 71 1.55 -2.66 -4.33
CA ALA A 71 0.61 -2.04 -3.40
C ALA A 71 -0.54 -1.34 -4.14
N ALA A 72 -1.76 -1.62 -3.71
CA ALA A 72 -2.97 -0.88 -4.10
C ALA A 72 -3.55 -0.22 -2.85
N THR A 73 -3.46 1.11 -2.77
CA THR A 73 -4.00 1.89 -1.65
C THR A 73 -5.33 2.51 -2.03
N PHE A 74 -6.32 2.29 -1.18
CA PHE A 74 -7.66 2.83 -1.28
C PHE A 74 -7.88 3.87 -0.20
N VAL A 75 -8.64 4.91 -0.51
CA VAL A 75 -9.05 5.96 0.43
C VAL A 75 -10.57 6.08 0.40
N ARG A 76 -11.18 6.14 1.60
CA ARG A 76 -12.62 6.34 1.75
C ARG A 76 -13.01 7.74 1.25
N VAL A 77 -14.06 7.80 0.45
CA VAL A 77 -14.67 9.02 -0.11
C VAL A 77 -15.98 9.34 0.56
#